data_AF-A0A2R4M3R7-F1
#
_entry.id   AF-A0A2R4M3R7-F1
#
_cell.length_a   1.000
_cell.length_b   1.000
_cell.length_c   1.000
_cell.angle_alpha   90.00
_cell.angle_beta   90.00
_cell.angle_gamma   90.00
#
_symmetry.space_group_name_H-M   'P 1'
#
loop_
_entity.id
_entity.type
_entity.pdbx_description
1 polymer ?
#
loop_
_entity_poly.entity_id
_entity_poly.type
_entity_poly.pdbx_seq_one_letter_code
_entity_poly.pdbx_strand_id
1 'polypeptide(L)'
;MTREHAAVAQAVAIPGAVWDGRWIIEGIDDKGLIVRALGQDGLLQLGELPDGAPPRETLSASPAVFDGNTLISAPLVQYGPATLRLAQPKGDFFTTLLSH
;
A
#
# COMPACT_ATOMS: atom_id res chain seq x y z
N MET A 1 -17.47 -13.86 2.69
CA MET A 1 -17.43 -12.39 2.80
C MET A 1 -16.14 -11.93 2.12
N THR A 2 -16.18 -11.31 0.94
CA THR A 2 -14.95 -10.91 0.21
C THR A 2 -15.13 -9.56 -0.50
N ARG A 3 -15.79 -8.61 0.17
CA ARG A 3 -16.00 -7.26 -0.38
C ARG A 3 -14.77 -6.37 -0.26
N GLU A 4 -13.76 -6.80 0.51
CA GLU A 4 -12.55 -6.01 0.76
C GLU A 4 -11.52 -6.07 -0.38
N HIS A 5 -11.57 -7.06 -1.28
CA HIS A 5 -10.65 -7.11 -2.43
C HIS A 5 -11.00 -6.14 -3.57
N ALA A 6 -12.30 -5.85 -3.77
CA ALA A 6 -12.75 -5.07 -4.92
C ALA A 6 -12.53 -3.56 -4.75
N ALA A 7 -12.60 -3.05 -3.52
CA ALA A 7 -12.40 -1.62 -3.24
C ALA A 7 -10.92 -1.22 -3.37
N VAL A 8 -10.02 -2.10 -2.94
CA VAL A 8 -8.56 -1.87 -2.94
C VAL A 8 -7.99 -1.81 -4.37
N ALA A 9 -8.52 -2.63 -5.29
CA ALA A 9 -8.01 -2.74 -6.66
C ALA A 9 -8.22 -1.47 -7.52
N GLN A 10 -9.19 -0.63 -7.16
CA GLN A 10 -9.53 0.61 -7.89
C GLN A 10 -9.02 1.88 -7.20
N ALA A 11 -8.52 1.78 -5.97
CA ALA A 11 -7.98 2.92 -5.26
C ALA A 11 -6.64 3.36 -5.91
N VAL A 12 -6.63 4.57 -6.46
CA VAL A 12 -5.41 5.25 -6.91
C VAL A 12 -5.25 6.51 -6.08
N ALA A 13 -4.05 6.72 -5.56
CA ALA A 13 -3.69 7.91 -4.78
C ALA A 13 -2.33 8.44 -5.27
N ILE A 14 -1.92 9.57 -4.73
CA ILE A 14 -0.55 10.09 -4.91
C ILE A 14 0.31 9.75 -3.69
N PRO A 15 1.64 9.70 -3.82
CA PRO A 15 2.52 9.66 -2.65
C PRO A 15 2.18 10.77 -1.65
N GLY A 16 2.20 10.45 -0.36
CA GLY A 16 1.79 11.35 0.71
C GLY A 16 0.28 11.40 0.99
N ALA A 17 -0.57 10.84 0.11
CA ALA A 17 -2.01 10.75 0.33
C ALA A 17 -2.42 9.40 0.96
N VAL A 18 -3.61 9.39 1.56
CA VAL A 18 -4.20 8.18 2.14
C VAL A 18 -4.76 7.29 1.02
N TRP A 19 -4.18 6.11 0.89
CA TRP A 19 -4.61 5.00 0.04
C TRP A 19 -5.45 3.98 0.85
N ASP A 20 -6.54 3.48 0.26
CA ASP A 20 -7.48 2.55 0.91
C ASP A 20 -8.08 3.06 2.25
N GLY A 21 -7.99 4.36 2.51
CA GLY A 21 -8.50 5.00 3.73
C GLY A 21 -7.67 4.76 5.01
N ARG A 22 -6.62 3.92 4.95
CA ARG A 22 -5.82 3.53 6.12
C ARG A 22 -4.31 3.56 5.90
N TRP A 23 -3.84 3.56 4.66
CA TRP A 23 -2.41 3.46 4.34
C TRP A 23 -1.93 4.76 3.72
N ILE A 24 -0.70 5.18 4.00
CA ILE A 24 -0.05 6.35 3.40
C ILE A 24 1.30 5.88 2.91
N ILE A 25 1.62 6.21 1.66
CA ILE A 25 2.96 5.98 1.12
C ILE A 25 3.79 7.23 1.33
N GLU A 26 4.91 7.11 2.02
CA GLU A 26 5.85 8.19 2.29
C GLU A 26 7.25 7.82 1.81
N GLY A 27 8.20 8.77 1.86
CA GLY A 27 9.58 8.53 1.46
C GLY A 27 9.85 8.63 -0.04
N ILE A 28 8.85 9.07 -0.83
CA ILE A 28 9.01 9.37 -2.25
C ILE A 28 8.21 10.62 -2.63
N ASP A 29 8.79 11.42 -3.53
CA ASP A 29 8.21 12.68 -4.01
C ASP A 29 7.14 12.41 -5.07
N ASP A 30 6.09 13.23 -5.11
CA ASP A 30 4.97 13.11 -6.06
C ASP A 30 5.31 13.59 -7.48
N LYS A 31 6.48 13.21 -8.03
CA LYS A 31 6.97 13.60 -9.38
C LYS A 31 6.18 12.99 -10.55
N GLY A 32 4.85 12.99 -10.50
CA GLY A 32 3.98 12.26 -11.43
C GLY A 32 3.79 10.79 -11.06
N LEU A 33 4.31 10.37 -9.92
CA LEU A 33 4.14 9.02 -9.39
C LEU A 33 2.72 8.81 -8.88
N ILE A 34 2.23 7.59 -9.05
CA ILE A 34 0.92 7.16 -8.57
C ILE A 34 1.06 5.97 -7.63
N VAL A 35 0.24 5.97 -6.59
CA VAL A 35 0.07 4.87 -5.65
C VAL A 35 -1.15 4.07 -6.07
N ARG A 36 -0.98 2.78 -6.32
CA ARG A 36 -2.07 1.86 -6.65
C ARG A 36 -1.75 0.46 -6.13
N ALA A 37 -2.72 -0.44 -6.20
CA ALA A 37 -2.48 -1.84 -5.91
C ALA A 37 -1.40 -2.40 -6.85
N LEU A 38 -0.42 -3.15 -6.31
CA LEU A 38 0.66 -3.77 -7.07
C LEU A 38 0.12 -4.61 -8.23
N GLY A 39 -0.98 -5.33 -7.98
CA GLY A 39 -1.61 -6.16 -8.99
C GLY A 39 -0.68 -7.27 -9.52
N GLN A 40 -1.12 -7.93 -10.59
CA GLN A 40 -0.27 -8.89 -11.30
C GLN A 40 0.84 -8.21 -12.10
N ASP A 41 0.60 -7.01 -12.63
CA ASP A 41 1.60 -6.25 -13.41
C ASP A 41 2.83 -5.93 -12.56
N GLY A 42 2.66 -5.35 -11.37
CA GLY A 42 3.78 -5.06 -10.47
C GLY A 42 4.49 -6.33 -10.00
N LEU A 43 3.76 -7.43 -9.79
CA LEU A 43 4.36 -8.73 -9.46
C LEU A 43 5.22 -9.32 -10.58
N LEU A 44 4.86 -9.07 -11.84
CA LEU A 44 5.67 -9.47 -12.99
C LEU A 44 6.94 -8.62 -13.08
N GLN A 45 6.83 -7.32 -12.80
CA GLN A 45 7.97 -6.40 -12.76
C GLN A 45 8.92 -6.68 -11.59
N LEU A 46 8.37 -7.04 -10.43
CA LEU A 46 9.16 -7.40 -9.25
C LEU A 46 9.91 -8.74 -9.44
N GLY A 47 9.30 -9.68 -10.18
CA GLY A 47 9.91 -10.96 -10.50
C GLY A 47 9.89 -11.96 -9.34
N GLU A 48 11.08 -12.32 -8.86
CA GLU A 48 11.27 -13.25 -7.74
C GLU A 48 11.08 -12.53 -6.41
N LEU A 49 10.26 -13.11 -5.54
CA LEU A 49 9.97 -12.55 -4.23
C LEU A 49 11.06 -12.93 -3.23
N PRO A 50 11.43 -12.02 -2.31
CA PRO A 50 12.38 -12.34 -1.27
C PRO A 50 11.85 -13.44 -0.35
N ASP A 51 12.76 -14.19 0.26
CA ASP A 51 12.44 -15.22 1.23
C ASP A 51 11.69 -14.61 2.42
N GLY A 52 10.52 -15.16 2.76
CA GLY A 52 9.62 -14.61 3.78
C GLY A 52 8.63 -13.53 3.29
N ALA A 53 8.60 -13.22 1.99
CA ALA A 53 7.55 -12.38 1.44
C ALA A 53 6.15 -13.03 1.59
N PRO A 54 5.09 -12.24 1.82
CA PRO A 54 3.73 -12.75 1.83
C PRO A 54 3.33 -13.28 0.44
N PRO A 55 2.26 -14.10 0.35
CA PRO A 55 1.83 -14.70 -0.90
C PRO A 55 1.45 -13.65 -1.95
N ARG A 56 1.56 -14.03 -3.23
CA ARG A 56 1.27 -13.16 -4.38
C ARG A 56 -0.12 -12.52 -4.32
N GLU A 57 -1.11 -13.21 -3.75
CA GLU A 57 -2.46 -12.65 -3.54
C GLU A 57 -2.44 -11.41 -2.63
N THR A 58 -1.75 -11.49 -1.50
CA THR A 58 -1.59 -10.40 -0.54
C THR A 58 -0.82 -9.26 -1.16
N LEU A 59 0.27 -9.57 -1.87
CA LEU A 59 1.07 -8.58 -2.58
C LEU A 59 0.28 -7.86 -3.66
N SER A 60 -0.51 -8.60 -4.44
CA SER A 60 -1.36 -8.04 -5.49
C SER A 60 -2.37 -7.03 -4.93
N ALA A 61 -2.85 -7.23 -3.70
CA ALA A 61 -3.74 -6.31 -2.99
C ALA A 61 -3.00 -5.24 -2.18
N SER A 62 -1.67 -5.20 -2.22
CA SER A 62 -0.88 -4.25 -1.44
C SER A 62 -0.55 -2.99 -2.24
N PRO A 63 -0.39 -1.84 -1.56
CA PRO A 63 -0.06 -0.60 -2.24
C PRO A 63 1.39 -0.61 -2.72
N ALA A 64 1.59 -0.08 -3.92
CA ALA A 64 2.89 0.12 -4.54
C ALA A 64 2.90 1.43 -5.34
N VAL A 65 4.10 1.96 -5.56
CA VAL A 65 4.35 3.20 -6.29
C VAL A 65 4.74 2.88 -7.71
N PHE A 66 4.05 3.52 -8.65
CA PHE A 66 4.28 3.38 -10.08
C PHE A 66 4.55 4.74 -10.72
N ASP A 67 5.42 4.75 -11.72
CA ASP A 67 5.59 5.85 -12.67
C ASP A 67 4.93 5.43 -13.99
N GLY A 68 3.69 5.87 -14.22
CA GLY A 68 2.86 5.38 -15.32
C GLY A 68 2.59 3.88 -15.21
N ASN A 69 3.37 3.06 -15.94
CA ASN A 69 3.29 1.59 -15.92
C ASN A 69 4.55 0.93 -15.31
N THR A 70 5.53 1.70 -14.85
CA THR A 70 6.78 1.15 -14.30
C THR A 70 6.69 1.07 -12.78
N LEU A 71 6.97 -0.09 -12.20
CA LEU A 71 7.05 -0.25 -10.75
C LEU A 71 8.29 0.47 -10.21
N ILE A 72 8.08 1.42 -9.31
CA ILE A 72 9.16 2.19 -8.67
C ILE A 72 9.46 1.67 -7.27
N SER A 73 8.42 1.35 -6.49
CA SER A 73 8.60 0.91 -5.10
C SER A 73 7.45 0.03 -4.63
N ALA A 74 7.75 -1.03 -3.89
CA ALA A 74 6.78 -1.91 -3.24
C ALA A 74 7.15 -2.06 -1.75
N PRO A 75 6.61 -1.21 -0.87
CA PRO A 75 7.03 -1.14 0.53
C PRO A 75 6.74 -2.43 1.32
N LEU A 76 5.75 -3.23 0.93
CA LEU A 76 5.41 -4.49 1.62
C LEU A 76 6.54 -5.53 1.56
N VAL A 77 7.34 -5.49 0.49
CA VAL A 77 8.54 -6.33 0.30
C VAL A 77 9.81 -5.51 0.47
N GLN A 78 9.71 -4.31 1.08
CA GLN A 78 10.83 -3.39 1.30
C GLN A 78 11.60 -3.09 0.00
N TYR A 79 10.89 -2.99 -1.12
CA TYR A 79 11.47 -2.73 -2.43
C TYR A 79 11.39 -1.26 -2.78
N GLY A 80 12.52 -0.64 -3.13
CA GLY A 80 12.62 0.78 -3.46
C GLY A 80 12.61 1.70 -2.22
N PRO A 81 12.55 3.03 -2.43
CA PRO A 81 12.75 4.02 -1.37
C PRO A 81 11.47 4.36 -0.58
N ALA A 82 10.29 3.95 -1.04
CA ALA A 82 9.03 4.32 -0.40
C ALA A 82 8.74 3.42 0.82
N THR A 83 8.10 4.01 1.83
CA THR A 83 7.69 3.33 3.06
C THR A 83 6.16 3.38 3.18
N LEU A 84 5.58 2.28 3.65
CA LEU A 84 4.17 2.19 4.00
C LEU A 84 3.96 2.61 5.45
N ARG A 85 3.12 3.63 5.67
CA ARG A 85 2.71 4.10 6.98
C ARG A 85 1.21 3.91 7.16
N LEU A 86 0.77 3.56 8.36
CA LEU A 86 -0.65 3.59 8.71
C LEU A 86 -1.09 5.05 8.93
N ALA A 87 -2.11 5.49 8.19
CA ALA A 87 -2.87 6.68 8.50
C ALA A 87 -3.47 6.47 9.89
N GLN A 88 -2.92 7.12 10.91
CA GLN A 88 -3.53 7.08 12.23
C GLN A 88 -4.93 7.70 12.12
N PRO A 89 -6.00 7.03 12.57
CA PRO A 89 -7.31 7.65 12.62
C PRO A 89 -7.22 8.85 13.55
N LYS A 90 -7.38 10.05 12.99
CA LYS A 90 -7.34 11.30 13.74
C LYS A 90 -8.68 11.45 14.49
N GLY A 91 -8.72 10.99 15.75
CA GLY A 91 -9.87 11.07 16.68
C GLY A 91 -10.97 10.07 16.34
N ASP A 92 -11.49 9.20 17.20
CA ASP A 92 -11.78 9.26 18.64
C ASP A 92 -11.74 7.80 19.20
N PHE A 93 -12.04 7.58 20.48
CA PHE A 93 -12.37 6.27 21.12
C PHE A 93 -11.33 5.47 21.92
N PHE A 94 -10.17 6.00 22.32
CA PHE A 94 -9.48 5.45 23.51
C PHE A 94 -9.96 6.08 24.84
N THR A 95 -11.11 6.76 24.83
CA THR A 95 -11.85 7.04 26.06
C THR A 95 -12.85 5.94 26.36
N THR A 96 -12.33 4.79 26.76
CA THR A 96 -12.99 3.95 27.78
C THR A 96 -11.85 3.26 28.52
N LEU A 97 -11.08 4.03 29.31
CA LEU A 97 -11.27 4.10 30.77
C LEU A 97 -11.53 2.72 31.36
N LEU A 98 -10.45 2.12 31.87
CA LEU A 98 -10.37 1.55 33.21
C LEU A 98 -11.72 1.06 33.76
N SER A 99 -12.07 -0.20 33.48
CA SER A 99 -13.06 -0.94 34.26
C SER A 99 -12.79 -2.43 34.11
N HIS A 100 -11.89 -2.95 34.95
CA HIS A 100 -12.26 -3.84 36.07
C HIS A 100 -11.01 -4.22 36.87
#